data_AF-A0A6G1PQS1-F1
#
_entry.id   AF-A0A6G1PQS1-F1
#
_cell.length_a   1.000
_cell.length_b   1.000
_cell.length_c   1.000
_cell.angle_alpha   90.00
_cell.angle_beta   90.00
_cell.angle_gamma   90.00
#
_symmetry.space_group_name_H-M   'P 1'
#
loop_
_entity.id
_entity.type
_entity.pdbx_description
1 polymer ?
#
loop_
_entity_poly.entity_id
_entity_poly.type
_entity_poly.pdbx_seq_one_letter_code
_entity_poly.pdbx_strand_id
1 'polypeptide(L)'
;MDAKAKCKAQASSLAKIPDLIANAAILATMTAALMPEAWIGLKTTQLWQWSKTSENYAYRNWQLGQPDTVNGGKDCAAIAVKNGTWTDEQCSAQYPFFCYDVSKVKTTMKMRIKTDTDITNTVFNAQILQQLGMVLESQGWTDFSLQWNIQPKKQEKKPAEPLWKKC
;
A
#
# COMPACT_ATOMS: atom_id res chain seq x y z
N MET A 1 20.08 -13.34 -6.55
CA MET A 1 18.68 -13.83 -6.55
C MET A 1 17.77 -12.64 -6.30
N ASP A 2 16.62 -12.53 -6.97
CA ASP A 2 15.72 -11.38 -6.81
C ASP A 2 14.77 -11.57 -5.60
N ALA A 3 15.07 -10.87 -4.49
CA ALA A 3 14.28 -10.90 -3.26
C ALA A 3 12.82 -10.43 -3.47
N LYS A 4 12.61 -9.47 -4.38
CA LYS A 4 11.28 -8.96 -4.72
C LYS A 4 10.44 -10.03 -5.41
N ALA A 5 11.03 -10.77 -6.33
CA ALA A 5 10.36 -11.88 -7.01
C ALA A 5 9.93 -12.98 -6.01
N LYS A 6 10.76 -13.29 -5.01
CA LYS A 6 10.43 -14.27 -3.97
C LYS A 6 9.23 -13.84 -3.10
N CYS A 7 9.18 -12.58 -2.65
CA CYS A 7 8.00 -12.10 -1.91
C CYS A 7 6.74 -12.09 -2.78
N LYS A 8 6.86 -11.71 -4.06
CA LYS A 8 5.73 -11.72 -5.01
C LYS A 8 5.16 -13.12 -5.24
N ALA A 9 6.00 -14.15 -5.29
CA ALA A 9 5.56 -15.53 -5.41
C ALA A 9 4.65 -15.98 -4.24
N GLN A 10 4.73 -15.28 -3.10
CA GLN A 10 3.91 -15.48 -1.91
C GLN A 10 2.82 -14.41 -1.75
N ALA A 11 2.44 -13.72 -2.84
CA ALA A 11 1.47 -12.62 -2.85
C ALA A 11 1.80 -11.48 -1.86
N SER A 12 3.06 -11.37 -1.44
CA SER A 12 3.57 -10.39 -0.47
C SER A 12 4.49 -9.38 -1.17
N SER A 13 4.98 -8.38 -0.43
CA SER A 13 5.98 -7.41 -0.91
C SER A 13 7.20 -7.38 0.01
N LEU A 14 8.33 -6.82 -0.44
CA LEU A 14 9.51 -6.64 0.43
C LEU A 14 9.20 -5.63 1.53
N ALA A 15 9.62 -5.90 2.77
CA ALA A 15 9.24 -5.16 3.97
C ALA A 15 9.25 -3.64 3.79
N LYS A 16 8.10 -3.02 4.05
CA LYS A 16 7.98 -1.57 4.23
C LYS A 16 8.21 -1.22 5.70
N ILE A 17 8.93 -0.12 5.95
CA ILE A 17 9.15 0.41 7.30
C ILE A 17 8.46 1.78 7.42
N PRO A 18 7.16 1.82 7.81
CA PRO A 18 6.40 3.05 7.87
C PRO A 18 6.71 3.93 9.08
N ASP A 19 7.27 3.36 10.15
CA ASP A 19 7.49 4.02 11.44
C ASP A 19 8.58 3.32 12.29
N LEU A 20 8.86 3.91 13.45
CA LEU A 20 9.83 3.40 14.42
C LEU A 20 9.46 2.02 14.98
N ILE A 21 8.17 1.73 15.13
CA ILE A 21 7.69 0.47 15.72
C ILE A 21 8.00 -0.69 14.76
N ALA A 22 7.69 -0.51 13.47
CA ALA A 22 8.04 -1.47 12.42
C ALA A 22 9.56 -1.66 12.31
N ASN A 23 10.34 -0.58 12.41
CA ASN A 23 11.80 -0.66 12.37
C ASN A 23 12.35 -1.50 13.54
N ALA A 24 11.85 -1.25 14.76
CA ALA A 24 12.24 -1.98 15.96
C ALA A 24 11.84 -3.47 15.90
N ALA A 25 10.67 -3.79 15.34
CA ALA A 25 10.22 -5.18 15.18
C ALA A 25 11.11 -5.97 14.21
N ILE A 26 11.49 -5.37 13.09
CA ILE A 26 12.45 -5.96 12.15
C ILE A 26 13.80 -6.14 12.82
N LEU A 27 14.30 -5.13 13.53
CA LEU A 27 15.58 -5.17 14.25
C LEU A 27 15.63 -6.30 15.28
N ALA A 28 14.57 -6.46 16.08
CA ALA A 28 14.47 -7.54 17.06
C ALA A 28 14.52 -8.93 16.39
N THR A 29 13.83 -9.08 15.26
CA THR A 29 13.85 -10.32 14.47
C THR A 29 15.23 -10.61 13.90
N MET A 30 15.91 -9.60 13.37
CA MET A 30 17.28 -9.72 12.87
C MET A 30 18.27 -10.10 13.97
N THR A 31 18.13 -9.49 15.14
CA THR A 31 18.98 -9.77 16.31
C THR A 31 18.84 -11.22 16.75
N ALA A 32 17.59 -11.69 16.88
CA ALA A 32 17.30 -13.08 17.27
C ALA A 32 17.84 -14.10 16.24
N ALA A 33 17.80 -13.75 14.95
CA ALA A 33 18.26 -14.59 13.86
C ALA A 33 19.76 -14.41 13.51
N LEU A 34 20.49 -13.56 14.24
CA LEU A 34 21.89 -13.22 13.97
C LEU A 34 22.13 -12.74 12.52
N MET A 35 21.16 -12.02 11.95
CA MET A 35 21.26 -11.47 10.60
C MET A 35 21.91 -10.08 10.65
N PRO A 36 23.11 -9.88 10.08
CA PRO A 36 23.81 -8.60 10.17
C PRO A 36 23.10 -7.50 9.37
N GLU A 37 22.61 -7.84 8.17
CA GLU A 37 21.95 -6.92 7.25
C GLU A 37 20.81 -7.64 6.54
N ALA A 38 19.77 -6.90 6.15
CA ALA A 38 18.65 -7.46 5.40
C ALA A 38 18.07 -6.45 4.41
N TRP A 39 17.63 -6.95 3.25
CA TRP A 39 16.93 -6.14 2.26
C TRP A 39 15.57 -5.66 2.77
N ILE A 40 15.27 -4.39 2.50
CA ILE A 40 13.96 -3.77 2.70
C ILE A 40 13.38 -3.34 1.35
N GLY A 41 12.08 -3.07 1.31
CA GLY A 41 11.36 -2.75 0.06
C GLY A 41 11.68 -1.39 -0.55
N LEU A 42 12.64 -0.63 -0.04
CA LEU A 42 12.96 0.72 -0.51
C LEU A 42 13.97 0.64 -1.67
N LYS A 43 13.58 1.22 -2.83
CA LYS A 43 14.40 1.26 -4.05
C LYS A 43 14.34 2.65 -4.69
N THR A 44 15.45 3.16 -5.19
CA THR A 44 15.47 4.39 -6.01
C THR A 44 15.64 4.11 -7.50
N THR A 45 15.23 5.07 -8.32
CA THR A 45 15.55 5.20 -9.76
C THR A 45 15.81 6.67 -10.12
N GLN A 46 15.15 7.60 -9.40
CA GLN A 46 15.48 9.03 -9.30
C GLN A 46 15.13 9.60 -7.89
N LEU A 47 14.19 8.97 -7.17
CA LEU A 47 13.81 9.24 -5.77
C LEU A 47 13.50 7.92 -5.05
N TRP A 48 13.82 7.80 -3.76
CA TRP A 48 13.65 6.58 -2.95
C TRP A 48 12.19 6.19 -2.74
N GLN A 49 11.69 5.19 -3.45
CA GLN A 49 10.31 4.69 -3.38
C GLN A 49 10.24 3.32 -2.70
N TRP A 50 9.26 3.11 -1.82
CA TRP A 50 8.94 1.76 -1.35
C TRP A 50 8.32 0.94 -2.49
N SER A 51 8.58 -0.36 -2.52
CA SER A 51 7.99 -1.25 -3.51
C SER A 51 6.48 -1.24 -3.38
N LYS A 52 5.80 -0.79 -4.45
CA LYS A 52 4.35 -0.87 -4.68
C LYS A 52 3.46 0.15 -3.94
N THR A 53 3.96 1.08 -3.13
CA THR A 53 3.09 2.04 -2.42
C THR A 53 3.42 3.50 -2.73
N SER A 54 2.42 4.30 -3.11
CA SER A 54 2.46 5.77 -3.19
C SER A 54 2.31 6.46 -1.82
N GLU A 55 2.37 5.69 -0.72
CA GLU A 55 2.14 6.17 0.64
C GLU A 55 3.33 6.95 1.22
N ASN A 56 2.95 7.92 2.06
CA ASN A 56 3.78 9.00 2.60
C ASN A 56 5.16 8.60 3.10
N TYR A 57 6.10 9.44 2.67
CA TYR A 57 7.53 9.47 2.90
C TYR A 57 7.92 9.92 4.32
N ALA A 58 7.11 9.75 5.37
CA ALA A 58 7.35 10.44 6.64
C ALA A 58 8.52 9.87 7.46
N TYR A 59 8.65 8.54 7.57
CA TYR A 59 9.70 7.92 8.39
C TYR A 59 10.95 7.58 7.58
N ARG A 60 12.12 8.03 8.05
CA ARG A 60 13.44 7.67 7.54
C ARG A 60 14.38 7.36 8.69
N ASN A 61 15.10 6.25 8.57
CA ASN A 61 16.12 5.88 9.54
C ASN A 61 17.47 5.63 8.86
N TRP A 62 17.84 6.49 7.90
CA TRP A 62 19.13 6.38 7.22
C TRP A 62 20.29 6.49 8.20
N GLN A 63 21.34 5.71 7.94
CA GLN A 63 22.61 5.88 8.62
C GLN A 63 23.18 7.25 8.31
N LEU A 64 23.95 7.83 9.24
CA LEU A 64 24.62 9.10 9.01
C LEU A 64 25.49 9.03 7.73
N GLY A 65 25.30 9.98 6.82
CA GLY A 65 25.98 10.02 5.53
C GLY A 65 25.29 9.24 4.42
N GLN A 66 24.20 8.53 4.70
CA GLN A 66 23.37 7.82 3.72
C GLN A 66 22.05 8.57 3.43
N PRO A 67 21.44 8.37 2.26
CA PRO A 67 21.97 7.61 1.11
C PRO A 67 23.13 8.33 0.43
N ASP A 68 24.18 7.60 0.07
CA ASP A 68 25.44 8.12 -0.51
C ASP A 68 25.51 7.94 -2.04
N THR A 69 24.35 7.96 -2.70
CA THR A 69 24.08 7.61 -4.11
C THR A 69 24.84 8.41 -5.19
N VAL A 70 25.97 9.04 -4.86
CA VAL A 70 26.69 10.02 -5.67
C VAL A 70 27.24 9.43 -6.97
N ASN A 71 27.57 8.12 -7.12
CA ASN A 71 28.20 7.64 -8.37
C ASN A 71 28.17 6.11 -8.70
N GLY A 72 27.33 5.25 -8.08
CA GLY A 72 27.67 3.81 -8.04
C GLY A 72 26.60 2.73 -8.29
N GLY A 73 25.34 3.05 -8.64
CA GLY A 73 24.30 2.02 -8.85
C GLY A 73 23.82 1.32 -7.57
N LYS A 74 23.93 2.00 -6.43
CA LYS A 74 23.37 1.57 -5.13
C LYS A 74 21.90 1.99 -5.02
N ASP A 75 21.04 1.28 -5.74
CA ASP A 75 19.63 1.67 -5.85
C ASP A 75 18.71 0.95 -4.85
N CYS A 76 19.24 0.04 -4.03
CA CYS A 76 18.47 -0.78 -3.10
C CYS A 76 18.85 -0.44 -1.66
N ALA A 77 17.88 -0.39 -0.75
CA ALA A 77 18.19 -0.14 0.66
C ALA A 77 18.21 -1.42 1.48
N ALA A 78 19.12 -1.50 2.45
CA ALA A 78 19.17 -2.53 3.46
C ALA A 78 19.09 -1.91 4.87
N ILE A 79 18.61 -2.69 5.84
CA ILE A 79 18.66 -2.35 7.27
C ILE A 79 19.84 -3.10 7.92
N ALA A 80 20.58 -2.41 8.79
CA ALA A 80 21.68 -2.99 9.56
C ALA A 80 21.25 -3.33 11.00
N VAL A 81 21.58 -4.53 11.48
CA VAL A 81 21.22 -4.98 12.84
C VAL A 81 21.92 -4.21 13.95
N LYS A 82 23.04 -3.55 13.64
CA LYS A 82 23.87 -2.85 14.64
C LYS A 82 23.08 -1.76 15.38
N ASN A 83 22.22 -1.06 14.66
CA ASN A 83 21.50 0.13 15.14
C ASN A 83 20.12 0.32 14.47
N GLY A 84 19.72 -0.60 13.58
CA GLY A 84 18.48 -0.53 12.82
C GLY A 84 18.46 0.58 11.77
N THR A 85 19.60 1.21 11.47
CA THR A 85 19.67 2.25 10.42
C THR A 85 19.79 1.65 9.04
N TRP A 86 19.46 2.45 8.03
CA TRP A 86 19.41 2.02 6.64
C TRP A 86 20.63 2.50 5.85
N THR A 87 21.10 1.69 4.92
CA THR A 87 22.14 2.03 3.95
C THR A 87 21.62 1.75 2.55
N ASP A 88 22.12 2.49 1.55
CA ASP A 88 21.96 2.11 0.15
C ASP A 88 23.11 1.19 -0.27
N GLU A 89 22.73 0.16 -1.01
CA GLU A 89 23.58 -0.95 -1.38
C GLU A 89 23.35 -1.31 -2.84
N GLN A 90 24.36 -1.92 -3.45
CA GLN A 90 24.23 -2.47 -4.80
C GLN A 90 23.18 -3.57 -4.79
N CYS A 91 22.15 -3.44 -5.62
CA CYS A 91 21.03 -4.39 -5.69
C CYS A 91 21.46 -5.85 -6.00
N SER A 92 22.68 -6.06 -6.50
CA SER A 92 23.28 -7.37 -6.74
C SER A 92 23.79 -8.06 -5.47
N ALA A 93 23.92 -7.34 -4.35
CA ALA A 93 24.37 -7.92 -3.08
C ALA A 93 23.39 -9.00 -2.57
N GLN A 94 23.93 -9.97 -1.85
CA GLN A 94 23.14 -11.10 -1.35
C GLN A 94 22.88 -10.93 0.14
N TYR A 95 21.73 -10.32 0.46
CA TYR A 95 21.23 -10.23 1.81
C TYR A 95 19.98 -11.10 2.02
N PRO A 96 19.75 -11.58 3.25
CA PRO A 96 18.44 -12.05 3.65
C PRO A 96 17.41 -10.91 3.50
N PHE A 97 16.13 -11.25 3.52
CA PHE A 97 15.08 -10.27 3.26
C PHE A 97 13.80 -10.64 4.00
N PHE A 98 12.98 -9.65 4.28
CA PHE A 98 11.67 -9.83 4.89
C PHE A 98 10.58 -9.54 3.88
N CYS A 99 9.59 -10.42 3.81
CA CYS A 99 8.34 -10.13 3.14
C CYS A 99 7.33 -9.60 4.15
N TYR A 100 6.53 -8.61 3.76
CA TYR A 100 5.38 -8.18 4.53
C TYR A 100 4.12 -8.43 3.72
N ASP A 101 3.07 -8.78 4.44
CA ASP A 101 1.75 -8.94 3.85
C ASP A 101 1.19 -7.54 3.57
N VAL A 102 0.93 -7.27 2.31
CA VAL A 102 0.18 -6.07 1.91
C VAL A 102 -1.28 -6.38 2.21
N SER A 103 -1.67 -6.16 3.46
CA SER A 103 -3.07 -6.25 3.88
C SER A 103 -3.91 -5.43 2.91
N LYS A 104 -4.69 -6.12 2.06
CA LYS A 104 -5.59 -5.46 1.12
C LYS A 104 -6.65 -4.74 1.95
N VAL A 105 -6.44 -3.46 2.20
CA VAL A 105 -7.39 -2.65 2.96
C VAL A 105 -8.70 -2.59 2.16
N LYS A 106 -9.74 -3.25 2.67
CA LYS A 106 -11.08 -3.17 2.09
C LYS A 106 -11.78 -1.93 2.62
N THR A 107 -11.70 -0.83 1.86
CA THR A 107 -12.45 0.39 2.16
C THR A 107 -13.82 0.34 1.51
N THR A 108 -14.90 0.44 2.29
CA THR A 108 -16.27 0.51 1.75
C THR A 108 -16.71 1.97 1.65
N MET A 109 -16.88 2.47 0.43
CA MET A 109 -17.45 3.79 0.17
C MET A 109 -18.96 3.70 0.01
N LYS A 110 -19.71 4.36 0.89
CA LYS A 110 -21.18 4.48 0.75
C LYS A 110 -21.50 5.73 -0.03
N MET A 111 -22.15 5.58 -1.17
CA MET A 111 -22.57 6.70 -2.03
C MET A 111 -24.09 6.73 -2.15
N ARG A 112 -24.65 7.95 -2.25
CA ARG A 112 -26.05 8.16 -2.64
C ARG A 112 -26.05 8.85 -3.99
N ILE A 113 -26.66 8.22 -4.98
CA ILE A 113 -26.73 8.72 -6.35
C ILE A 113 -28.18 9.16 -6.61
N LYS A 114 -28.35 10.39 -7.05
CA LYS A 114 -29.64 10.90 -7.54
C LYS A 114 -29.55 10.99 -9.05
N THR A 115 -30.38 10.23 -9.74
CA THR A 115 -30.48 10.25 -11.20
C THR A 115 -31.91 9.87 -11.59
N ASP A 116 -32.30 10.33 -12.77
CA ASP A 116 -33.47 9.97 -13.54
C ASP A 116 -33.30 8.64 -14.30
N THR A 117 -32.06 8.16 -14.48
CA THR A 117 -31.74 6.91 -15.17
C THR A 117 -31.83 5.68 -14.26
N ASP A 118 -32.02 4.50 -14.86
CA ASP A 118 -32.11 3.24 -14.12
C ASP A 118 -30.72 2.77 -13.65
N ILE A 119 -30.44 3.00 -12.38
CA ILE A 119 -29.21 2.58 -11.70
C ILE A 119 -29.08 1.06 -11.53
N THR A 120 -30.09 0.27 -11.88
CA THR A 120 -29.96 -1.19 -11.86
C THR A 120 -29.32 -1.73 -13.15
N ASN A 121 -29.19 -0.87 -14.17
CA ASN A 121 -28.54 -1.22 -15.43
C ASN A 121 -27.02 -1.45 -15.22
N THR A 122 -26.55 -2.64 -15.62
CA THR A 122 -25.16 -3.07 -15.47
C THR A 122 -24.17 -2.19 -16.22
N VAL A 123 -24.56 -1.58 -17.34
CA VAL A 123 -23.72 -0.65 -18.12
C VAL A 123 -23.51 0.65 -17.35
N PHE A 124 -24.58 1.23 -16.80
CA PHE A 124 -24.50 2.45 -16.01
C PHE A 124 -23.67 2.24 -14.72
N ASN A 125 -23.86 1.09 -14.07
CA ASN A 125 -23.10 0.72 -12.88
C ASN A 125 -21.60 0.52 -13.16
N ALA A 126 -21.24 -0.01 -14.33
CA ALA A 126 -19.86 -0.11 -14.75
C ALA A 126 -19.23 1.27 -15.01
N GLN A 127 -19.96 2.18 -15.65
CA GLN A 127 -19.50 3.55 -15.90
C GLN A 127 -19.22 4.32 -14.61
N ILE A 128 -20.02 4.12 -13.55
CA ILE A 128 -19.77 4.72 -12.24
C ILE A 128 -18.44 4.25 -11.65
N LEU A 129 -18.13 2.94 -11.71
CA LEU A 129 -16.85 2.44 -11.23
C LEU A 129 -15.67 2.99 -12.05
N GLN A 130 -15.84 3.13 -13.37
CA GLN A 130 -14.83 3.73 -14.24
C GLN A 130 -14.56 5.19 -13.87
N GLN A 131 -15.61 5.99 -13.66
CA GLN A 131 -15.47 7.39 -13.24
C GLN A 131 -14.81 7.53 -11.87
N LEU A 132 -15.20 6.70 -10.91
CA LEU A 132 -14.55 6.66 -9.60
C LEU A 132 -13.07 6.30 -9.72
N GLY A 133 -12.72 5.35 -10.59
CA GLY A 133 -11.34 4.97 -10.86
C GLY A 133 -10.51 6.16 -11.31
N MET A 134 -11.00 6.92 -12.30
CA MET A 134 -10.32 8.12 -12.79
C MET A 134 -10.11 9.17 -11.70
N VAL A 135 -11.11 9.37 -10.82
CA VAL A 135 -10.98 10.30 -9.69
C VAL A 135 -9.89 9.83 -8.72
N LEU A 136 -9.86 8.54 -8.36
CA LEU A 136 -8.84 8.01 -7.45
C LEU A 136 -7.43 8.10 -8.06
N GLU A 137 -7.29 7.80 -9.35
CA GLU A 137 -6.02 7.99 -10.08
C GLU A 137 -5.56 9.45 -10.04
N SER A 138 -6.47 10.40 -10.26
CA SER A 138 -6.16 11.84 -10.16
C SER A 138 -5.72 12.28 -8.76
N GLN A 139 -6.08 11.52 -7.73
CA GLN A 139 -5.68 11.74 -6.34
C GLN A 139 -4.41 10.96 -5.94
N GLY A 140 -3.73 10.30 -6.89
CA GLY A 140 -2.46 9.60 -6.66
C GLY A 140 -2.60 8.14 -6.18
N TRP A 141 -3.80 7.59 -6.21
CA TRP A 141 -4.02 6.17 -5.95
C TRP A 141 -3.72 5.38 -7.21
N THR A 142 -2.80 4.41 -7.13
CA THR A 142 -2.35 3.64 -8.32
C THR A 142 -2.42 2.12 -8.12
N ASP A 143 -2.69 1.66 -6.90
CA ASP A 143 -2.81 0.23 -6.55
C ASP A 143 -4.16 -0.01 -5.86
N PHE A 144 -5.25 0.07 -6.62
CA PHE A 144 -6.61 -0.16 -6.13
C PHE A 144 -7.42 -1.04 -7.09
N SER A 145 -8.48 -1.66 -6.56
CA SER A 145 -9.46 -2.41 -7.35
C SER A 145 -10.85 -2.05 -6.86
N LEU A 146 -11.69 -1.56 -7.77
CA LEU A 146 -13.07 -1.16 -7.47
C LEU A 146 -14.03 -2.28 -7.85
N GLN A 147 -14.96 -2.57 -6.95
CA GLN A 147 -16.04 -3.52 -7.18
C GLN A 147 -17.28 -3.10 -6.40
N TRP A 148 -18.46 -3.38 -6.95
CA TRP A 148 -19.71 -3.24 -6.23
C TRP A 148 -19.82 -4.33 -5.16
N ASN A 149 -19.89 -3.93 -3.90
CA ASN A 149 -20.18 -4.88 -2.81
C ASN A 149 -21.66 -5.28 -2.79
N ILE A 150 -22.55 -4.35 -3.16
CA ILE A 150 -23.99 -4.56 -3.31
C ILE A 150 -24.41 -3.80 -4.57
N GLN A 151 -25.20 -4.44 -5.44
CA GLN A 151 -25.75 -3.78 -6.62
C GLN A 151 -26.66 -2.61 -6.22
N PRO A 152 -26.56 -1.45 -6.90
CA PRO A 152 -27.45 -0.32 -6.63
C PRO A 152 -28.91 -0.73 -6.75
N LYS A 153 -29.71 -0.33 -5.77
CA LYS A 153 -31.16 -0.54 -5.76
C LYS A 153 -31.84 0.80 -5.59
N LYS A 154 -32.98 0.98 -6.26
CA LYS A 154 -33.86 2.12 -6.01
C LYS A 154 -34.29 2.07 -4.55
N GLN A 155 -33.96 3.11 -3.79
CA GLN A 155 -34.55 3.26 -2.46
C GLN A 155 -36.00 3.71 -2.63
N GLU A 156 -36.93 2.82 -2.29
CA GLU A 156 -38.32 3.20 -2.13
C GLU A 156 -38.43 4.18 -0.95
N LYS A 157 -39.15 5.28 -1.14
CA LYS A 157 -39.51 6.15 -0.02
C LYS A 157 -40.32 5.30 0.95
N LYS A 158 -39.85 5.14 2.19
CA LYS A 158 -40.70 4.60 3.25
C LYS A 158 -41.98 5.44 3.27
N PRO A 159 -43.18 4.81 3.24
CA PRO A 159 -44.42 5.53 3.41
C PRO A 159 -44.30 6.38 4.68
N ALA A 160 -44.70 7.65 4.61
CA ALA A 160 -44.83 8.44 5.82
C ALA A 160 -45.70 7.65 6.80
N GLU A 161 -45.20 7.44 8.01
CA GLU A 161 -45.96 6.74 9.04
C GLU A 161 -47.29 7.47 9.21
N PRO A 162 -48.43 6.80 9.01
CA PRO A 162 -49.71 7.47 9.07
C PRO A 162 -49.90 8.11 10.44
N LEU A 163 -50.34 9.37 10.48
CA LEU A 163 -50.54 10.11 11.73
C LEU A 163 -51.48 9.36 12.71
N TRP A 164 -52.36 8.49 12.21
CA TRP A 164 -53.26 7.67 13.02
C TRP A 164 -52.58 6.54 13.80
N LYS A 165 -51.30 6.21 13.51
CA LYS A 165 -50.50 5.24 14.28
C LYS A 165 -49.75 5.87 15.46
N LYS A 166 -49.88 7.19 15.67
CA LYS A 166 -49.24 7.93 16.77
C LYS A 166 -50.19 8.20 17.95
N CYS A 167 -51.26 7.43 18.09
CA CYS A 167 -52.15 7.44 19.24
C CYS A 167 -51.78 6.35 20.23
#